data_AF-A0A9Q0LB69-F1
#
_entry.id   AF-A0A9Q0LB69-F1
#
_cell.length_a   1.000
_cell.length_b   1.000
_cell.length_c   1.000
_cell.angle_alpha   90.00
_cell.angle_beta   90.00
_cell.angle_gamma   90.00
#
_symmetry.space_group_name_H-M   'P 1'
#
loop_
_entity.id
_entity.type
_entity.pdbx_description
1 polymer ?
#
loop_
_entity_poly.entity_id
_entity_poly.type
_entity_poly.pdbx_seq_one_letter_code
_entity_poly.pdbx_strand_id
1 'polypeptide(L)'
;MNEIIFFGQNQNPKLIKNKPDKITKPIQFKFENENENENEKQIKQISSGGFATIFLFENGKAIEYSYQNPEKIQIENIQKVTVGYRNEAILTKEGNVFAKEDDINSKNPNEFINISSLIEDPNDKVIQDIVSGAESIYLLTSNQNVYGIWF
;
A
#
# COMPACT_ATOMS: atom_id res chain seq x y z
N MET A 1 25.22 -8.56 -8.68
CA MET A 1 24.79 -7.21 -8.28
C MET A 1 23.78 -6.75 -9.32
N ASN A 2 22.49 -6.77 -8.99
CA ASN A 2 21.43 -6.31 -9.89
C ASN A 2 20.79 -5.07 -9.26
N GLU A 3 20.88 -3.93 -9.96
CA GLU A 3 20.17 -2.70 -9.61
C GLU A 3 18.70 -2.83 -10.00
N ILE A 4 17.81 -2.35 -9.13
CA ILE A 4 16.37 -2.24 -9.39
C ILE A 4 16.06 -0.76 -9.63
N ILE A 5 15.47 -0.43 -10.78
CA ILE A 5 15.09 0.94 -11.16
C ILE A 5 13.58 1.02 -11.33
N PHE A 6 12.94 1.99 -10.67
CA PHE A 6 11.50 2.23 -10.68
C PHE A 6 11.13 3.44 -11.55
N PHE A 7 9.86 3.49 -11.97
CA PHE A 7 9.24 4.66 -12.59
C PHE A 7 8.12 5.19 -11.68
N GLY A 8 8.23 6.47 -11.34
CA GLY A 8 7.30 7.30 -10.56
C GLY A 8 7.82 8.74 -10.59
N GLN A 9 7.08 9.73 -10.09
CA GLN A 9 7.64 11.09 -9.92
C GLN A 9 8.75 11.05 -8.86
N ASN A 10 9.98 10.72 -9.28
CA ASN A 10 11.15 10.73 -8.41
C ASN A 10 11.88 12.09 -8.56
N GLN A 11 12.01 12.85 -7.48
CA GLN A 11 12.83 14.07 -7.40
C GLN A 11 14.22 13.78 -6.82
N ASN A 12 14.57 12.51 -6.61
CA ASN A 12 15.89 12.10 -6.15
C ASN A 12 16.75 11.72 -7.38
N PRO A 13 17.59 12.64 -7.89
CA PRO A 13 18.26 12.50 -9.18
C PRO A 13 19.35 11.40 -9.21
N LYS A 14 19.61 10.73 -8.08
CA LYS A 14 20.58 9.63 -8.01
C LYS A 14 20.07 8.30 -8.57
N LEU A 15 18.75 8.12 -8.74
CA LEU A 15 18.16 6.85 -9.19
C LEU A 15 17.43 6.92 -10.54
N ILE A 16 17.24 8.11 -11.11
CA ILE A 16 16.66 8.27 -12.45
C ILE A 16 17.39 9.40 -13.18
N LYS A 17 18.38 9.05 -14.02
CA LYS A 17 19.05 10.03 -14.89
C LYS A 17 18.26 10.38 -16.17
N ASN A 18 17.16 9.68 -16.45
CA ASN A 18 16.40 9.88 -17.68
C ASN A 18 14.93 10.13 -17.37
N LYS A 19 14.49 11.36 -17.63
CA LYS A 19 13.07 11.68 -17.85
C LYS A 19 12.56 10.70 -18.91
N PRO A 20 11.56 9.84 -18.64
CA PRO A 20 11.11 8.89 -19.64
C PRO A 20 10.26 9.64 -20.67
N ASP A 21 10.90 10.22 -21.68
CA ASP A 21 10.23 10.68 -22.90
C ASP A 21 9.82 9.50 -23.80
N LYS A 22 10.04 8.26 -23.34
CA LYS A 22 9.81 7.00 -24.07
C LYS A 22 9.26 5.94 -23.14
N ILE A 23 8.33 5.13 -23.66
CA ILE A 23 7.93 3.85 -23.06
C ILE A 23 9.21 3.03 -22.84
N THR A 24 9.50 2.71 -21.59
CA THR A 24 10.65 1.89 -21.23
C THR A 24 10.31 0.41 -21.41
N LYS A 25 11.34 -0.42 -21.60
CA LYS A 25 11.15 -1.86 -21.67
C LYS A 25 10.58 -2.36 -20.33
N PRO A 26 9.67 -3.35 -20.32
CA PRO A 26 9.21 -3.97 -19.10
C PRO A 26 10.39 -4.45 -18.25
N ILE A 27 10.33 -4.20 -16.95
CA ILE A 27 11.32 -4.66 -15.96
C ILE A 27 10.66 -5.78 -15.15
N GLN A 28 11.39 -6.86 -14.92
CA GLN A 28 10.94 -7.95 -14.04
C GLN A 28 11.38 -7.65 -12.60
N PHE A 29 10.44 -7.65 -11.67
CA PHE A 29 10.72 -7.60 -10.24
C PHE A 29 11.08 -9.00 -9.72
N LYS A 30 12.13 -9.07 -8.91
CA LYS A 30 12.54 -10.28 -8.20
C LYS A 30 12.53 -9.99 -6.71
N PHE A 31 11.76 -10.77 -5.95
CA PHE A 31 11.73 -10.71 -4.50
C PHE A 31 12.70 -11.75 -3.97
N GLU A 32 13.95 -11.33 -3.76
CA GLU A 32 14.99 -12.17 -3.19
C GLU A 32 14.89 -12.14 -1.67
N ASN A 33 14.51 -13.27 -1.08
CA ASN A 33 14.58 -13.49 0.35
C ASN A 33 15.03 -14.96 0.51
N GLU A 34 16.29 -15.15 0.92
CA GLU A 34 17.00 -16.44 0.86
C GLU A 34 16.44 -17.51 1.81
N ASN A 35 15.55 -17.12 2.74
CA ASN A 35 15.03 -17.97 3.81
C ASN A 35 13.51 -18.20 3.78
N GLU A 36 12.79 -17.70 2.76
CA GLU A 36 11.33 -17.81 2.66
C GLU A 36 10.89 -18.83 1.59
N ASN A 37 9.89 -19.61 1.94
CA ASN A 37 9.36 -20.72 1.14
C ASN A 37 8.77 -20.19 -0.18
N GLU A 38 8.86 -20.92 -1.30
CA GLU A 38 8.43 -20.39 -2.61
C GLU A 38 6.94 -19.97 -2.64
N ASN A 39 6.10 -20.63 -1.84
CA ASN A 39 4.69 -20.28 -1.68
C ASN A 39 4.46 -18.94 -0.97
N GLU A 40 5.45 -18.41 -0.23
CA GLU A 40 5.37 -17.10 0.43
C GLU A 40 5.54 -15.93 -0.54
N LYS A 41 5.87 -16.22 -1.82
CA LYS A 41 6.23 -15.22 -2.84
C LYS A 41 5.18 -15.07 -3.94
N GLN A 42 4.06 -15.81 -3.87
CA GLN A 42 2.98 -15.64 -4.84
C GLN A 42 2.25 -14.33 -4.56
N ILE A 43 2.27 -13.42 -5.53
CA ILE A 43 1.55 -12.14 -5.46
C ILE A 43 0.06 -12.43 -5.65
N LYS A 44 -0.73 -12.01 -4.66
CA LYS A 44 -2.20 -12.03 -4.67
C LYS A 44 -2.77 -10.76 -5.30
N GLN A 45 -2.20 -9.60 -4.95
CA GLN A 45 -2.70 -8.30 -5.40
C GLN A 45 -1.55 -7.30 -5.56
N ILE A 46 -1.67 -6.42 -6.54
CA ILE A 46 -0.83 -5.23 -6.71
C ILE A 46 -1.73 -4.00 -6.61
N SER A 47 -1.32 -2.99 -5.87
CA SER A 47 -1.97 -1.68 -5.86
C SER A 47 -0.92 -0.59 -6.02
N SER A 48 -1.20 0.39 -6.89
CA SER A 48 -0.24 1.42 -7.27
C SER A 48 -0.94 2.76 -7.31
N GLY A 49 -0.26 3.80 -6.84
CA GLY A 49 -0.76 5.16 -6.79
C GLY A 49 0.33 6.19 -7.04
N GLY A 50 0.19 7.37 -6.42
CA GLY A 50 1.04 8.53 -6.73
C GLY A 50 2.53 8.32 -6.41
N PHE A 51 2.79 7.81 -5.20
CA PHE A 51 4.15 7.74 -4.64
C PHE A 51 4.58 6.34 -4.19
N ALA A 52 3.67 5.36 -4.24
CA ALA A 52 3.92 4.00 -3.78
C ALA A 52 3.27 2.94 -4.67
N THR A 53 3.83 1.74 -4.60
CA THR A 53 3.21 0.50 -5.09
C THR A 53 3.34 -0.57 -4.02
N ILE A 54 2.23 -1.21 -3.66
CA ILE A 54 2.19 -2.30 -2.67
C ILE A 54 1.94 -3.62 -3.40
N PHE A 55 2.74 -4.63 -3.04
CA PHE A 55 2.58 -6.02 -3.42
C PHE A 55 2.07 -6.80 -2.23
N LEU A 56 0.86 -7.35 -2.33
CA LEU A 56 0.28 -8.25 -1.35
C LEU A 56 0.50 -9.69 -1.80
N PHE A 57 1.00 -10.52 -0.89
CA PHE A 57 1.27 -11.93 -1.12
C PHE A 57 0.14 -12.82 -0.58
N GLU A 58 0.01 -14.04 -1.11
CA GLU A 58 -1.03 -15.01 -0.70
C GLU A 58 -0.93 -15.40 0.79
N ASN A 59 0.25 -15.31 1.38
CA ASN A 59 0.45 -15.55 2.82
C ASN A 59 -0.08 -14.42 3.71
N GLY A 60 -0.57 -13.31 3.15
CA GLY A 60 -1.09 -12.16 3.90
C GLY A 60 -0.02 -11.17 4.37
N LYS A 61 1.20 -11.24 3.82
CA LYS A 61 2.23 -10.20 3.99
C LYS A 61 2.20 -9.22 2.83
N ALA A 62 2.75 -8.03 3.04
CA ALA A 62 2.91 -7.04 1.97
C ALA A 62 4.27 -6.35 1.99
N ILE A 63 4.73 -5.96 0.80
CA ILE A 63 5.91 -5.10 0.62
C ILE A 63 5.46 -3.84 -0.10
N GLU A 64 5.85 -2.71 0.48
CA GLU A 64 5.68 -1.40 -0.13
C GLU A 64 6.95 -1.02 -0.86
N TYR A 65 6.79 -0.49 -2.07
CA TYR A 65 7.84 0.20 -2.80
C TYR A 65 7.42 1.67 -2.93
N SER A 66 7.96 2.51 -2.06
CA SER A 66 7.74 3.95 -2.09
C SER A 66 8.93 4.69 -2.69
N TYR A 67 8.74 5.98 -2.90
CA TYR A 67 9.80 6.92 -3.27
C TYR A 67 11.04 6.83 -2.35
N GLN A 68 10.84 6.55 -1.06
CA GLN A 68 11.87 6.71 -0.05
C GLN A 68 12.76 5.47 0.09
N ASN A 69 12.19 4.25 0.05
CA ASN A 69 12.87 2.95 -0.10
C ASN A 69 11.80 1.83 -0.09
N PRO A 70 12.13 0.60 -0.56
CA PRO A 70 11.28 -0.56 -0.29
C PRO A 70 11.25 -0.90 1.20
N GLU A 71 10.05 -1.04 1.75
CA GLU A 71 9.84 -1.36 3.16
C GLU A 71 8.86 -2.53 3.32
N LYS A 72 9.17 -3.42 4.28
CA LYS A 72 8.23 -4.45 4.71
C LYS A 72 7.16 -3.79 5.57
N ILE A 73 5.90 -3.99 5.20
CA ILE A 73 4.77 -3.55 6.00
C ILE A 73 4.69 -4.48 7.23
N GLN A 74 4.71 -3.91 8.44
CA GLN A 74 4.67 -4.66 9.71
C GLN A 74 3.24 -5.03 10.15
N ILE A 75 2.31 -5.13 9.20
CA ILE A 75 0.94 -5.58 9.43
C ILE A 75 0.82 -6.97 8.82
N GLU A 76 0.34 -7.92 9.62
CA GLU A 76 0.16 -9.32 9.22
C GLU A 76 -1.30 -9.61 8.88
N ASN A 77 -1.57 -10.80 8.33
CA ASN A 77 -2.93 -11.24 7.95
C ASN A 77 -3.65 -10.26 7.00
N ILE A 78 -2.92 -9.63 6.09
CA ILE A 78 -3.49 -8.70 5.13
C ILE A 78 -4.42 -9.44 4.16
N GLN A 79 -5.62 -8.91 3.99
CA GLN A 79 -6.62 -9.39 3.04
C GLN A 79 -6.60 -8.59 1.74
N LYS A 80 -6.49 -7.25 1.83
CA LYS A 80 -6.53 -6.33 0.69
C LYS A 80 -5.65 -5.10 0.97
N VAL A 81 -5.07 -4.56 -0.10
CA VAL A 81 -4.33 -3.30 -0.09
C VAL A 81 -4.91 -2.31 -1.10
N THR A 82 -4.77 -1.01 -0.84
CA THR A 82 -5.12 0.05 -1.78
C THR A 82 -4.16 1.22 -1.63
N VAL A 83 -3.80 1.85 -2.76
CA VAL A 83 -2.91 3.00 -2.82
C VAL A 83 -3.60 4.12 -3.61
N GLY A 84 -3.73 5.27 -2.98
CA GLY A 84 -4.24 6.53 -3.55
C GLY A 84 -3.13 7.43 -4.09
N TYR A 85 -3.43 8.71 -4.29
CA TYR A 85 -2.38 9.66 -4.68
C TYR A 85 -1.45 9.97 -3.51
N ARG A 86 -2.00 10.21 -2.31
CA ARG A 86 -1.27 10.56 -1.09
C ARG A 86 -1.58 9.66 0.11
N ASN A 87 -2.27 8.55 -0.11
CA ASN A 87 -2.68 7.67 0.98
C ASN A 87 -2.48 6.21 0.60
N GLU A 88 -2.35 5.38 1.63
CA GLU A 88 -2.29 3.93 1.54
C GLU A 88 -3.22 3.34 2.59
N ALA A 89 -3.92 2.26 2.26
CA ALA A 89 -4.68 1.50 3.24
C ALA A 89 -4.54 -0.01 3.09
N ILE A 90 -4.66 -0.66 4.23
CA ILE A 90 -4.54 -2.09 4.44
C ILE A 90 -5.80 -2.57 5.17
N LEU A 91 -6.46 -3.57 4.61
CA LEU A 91 -7.54 -4.31 5.26
C LEU A 91 -6.99 -5.65 5.72
N THR A 92 -7.12 -5.96 7.01
CA THR A 92 -6.75 -7.26 7.57
C THR A 92 -7.90 -8.26 7.46
N LYS A 93 -7.61 -9.56 7.57
CA LYS A 93 -8.62 -10.64 7.55
C LYS A 93 -9.63 -10.53 8.70
N GLU A 94 -9.27 -9.85 9.77
CA GLU A 94 -10.13 -9.58 10.92
C GLU A 94 -11.06 -8.38 10.70
N GLY A 95 -10.99 -7.70 9.55
CA GLY A 95 -11.84 -6.56 9.21
C GLY A 95 -11.34 -5.21 9.73
N ASN A 96 -10.10 -5.14 10.22
CA ASN A 96 -9.49 -3.88 10.65
C ASN A 96 -8.89 -3.16 9.45
N VAL A 97 -8.96 -1.82 9.46
CA VAL A 97 -8.35 -0.99 8.42
C VAL A 97 -7.31 -0.07 9.02
N PHE A 98 -6.12 -0.19 8.48
CA PHE A 98 -5.01 0.70 8.78
C PHE A 98 -4.75 1.58 7.57
N ALA A 99 -4.49 2.86 7.80
CA ALA A 99 -4.12 3.79 6.74
C ALA A 99 -2.96 4.67 7.16
N LYS A 100 -2.21 5.13 6.17
CA LYS A 100 -1.21 6.18 6.34
C LYS A 100 -1.35 7.21 5.23
N GLU A 101 -0.93 8.41 5.53
CA GLU A 101 -0.82 9.51 4.58
C GLU A 101 0.65 9.82 4.31
N ASP A 102 0.96 10.08 3.05
CA ASP A 102 2.24 10.65 2.63
C ASP A 102 2.15 12.19 2.70
N ASP A 103 2.09 12.71 3.93
CA ASP A 103 2.32 14.14 4.20
C ASP A 103 3.69 14.32 4.88
N ILE A 104 4.60 14.95 4.14
CA ILE A 104 5.93 15.35 4.61
C ILE A 104 5.89 16.28 5.85
N ASN A 105 4.73 16.88 6.16
CA ASN A 105 4.51 17.74 7.31
C ASN A 105 3.73 17.06 8.44
N SER A 106 3.26 15.82 8.26
CA SER A 106 2.59 15.08 9.32
C SER A 106 3.56 14.81 10.48
N LYS A 107 3.04 14.65 11.69
CA LYS A 107 3.88 14.35 12.86
C LYS A 107 4.54 12.97 12.77
N ASN A 108 3.88 12.02 12.09
CA ASN A 108 4.32 10.63 11.92
C ASN A 108 4.18 10.23 10.44
N PRO A 109 5.00 10.79 9.52
CA PRO A 109 4.97 10.36 8.13
C PRO A 109 5.35 8.87 8.11
N ASN A 110 4.58 8.06 7.40
CA ASN A 110 4.77 6.62 7.23
C ASN A 110 4.24 5.69 8.34
N GLU A 111 3.53 6.18 9.36
CA GLU A 111 2.90 5.28 10.34
C GLU A 111 1.47 4.90 9.95
N PHE A 112 1.18 3.61 9.91
CA PHE A 112 -0.18 3.10 9.72
C PHE A 112 -1.01 3.28 11.00
N ILE A 113 -2.05 4.09 10.92
CA ILE A 113 -3.03 4.30 11.99
C ILE A 113 -4.29 3.46 11.75
N ASN A 114 -4.89 2.92 12.81
CA ASN A 114 -6.13 2.15 12.72
C ASN A 114 -7.33 3.10 12.50
N ILE A 115 -7.77 3.24 11.26
CA ILE A 115 -8.89 4.11 10.88
C ILE A 115 -10.27 3.48 11.06
N SER A 116 -10.39 2.14 11.13
CA SER A 116 -11.68 1.50 11.45
C SER A 116 -12.08 1.72 12.92
N SER A 117 -11.12 2.10 13.78
CA SER A 117 -11.40 2.54 15.15
C SER A 117 -12.28 3.80 15.22
N LEU A 118 -12.28 4.64 14.16
CA LEU A 118 -13.02 5.91 14.10
C LEU A 118 -14.53 5.74 13.83
N ILE A 119 -14.97 4.57 13.37
CA ILE A 119 -16.39 4.30 13.13
C ILE A 119 -17.13 4.22 14.48
N GLU A 120 -18.13 5.06 14.71
CA GLU A 120 -18.82 5.06 16.03
C GLU A 120 -19.82 3.90 16.18
N ASP A 121 -20.48 3.49 15.10
CA ASP A 121 -21.48 2.42 15.16
C ASP A 121 -20.80 1.05 15.39
N PRO A 122 -21.06 0.38 16.53
CA PRO A 122 -20.44 -0.90 16.85
C PRO A 122 -20.83 -2.02 15.87
N ASN A 123 -21.96 -1.90 15.17
CA ASN A 123 -22.36 -2.89 14.18
C ASN A 123 -21.49 -2.82 12.91
N ASP A 124 -20.86 -1.68 12.65
CA ASP A 124 -20.12 -1.38 11.43
C ASP A 124 -18.59 -1.50 11.57
N LYS A 125 -18.14 -2.16 12.64
CA LYS A 125 -16.71 -2.33 12.93
C LYS A 125 -16.00 -3.33 12.02
N VAL A 126 -16.73 -4.19 11.32
CA VAL A 126 -16.16 -5.17 10.40
C VAL A 126 -16.17 -4.60 8.99
N ILE A 127 -14.98 -4.29 8.46
CA ILE A 127 -14.82 -3.82 7.09
C ILE A 127 -14.65 -5.02 6.15
N GLN A 128 -15.41 -5.04 5.05
CA GLN A 128 -15.33 -6.07 4.02
C GLN A 128 -14.53 -5.61 2.80
N ASP A 129 -14.50 -4.31 2.52
CA ASP A 129 -13.75 -3.79 1.39
C ASP A 129 -13.23 -2.36 1.59
N ILE A 130 -12.15 -2.06 0.88
CA ILE A 130 -11.52 -0.73 0.87
C ILE A 130 -11.16 -0.29 -0.55
N VAL A 131 -11.25 1.02 -0.80
CA VAL A 131 -10.75 1.69 -2.01
C VAL A 131 -10.18 3.07 -1.69
N SER A 132 -9.14 3.48 -2.41
CA SER A 132 -8.52 4.81 -2.29
C SER A 132 -8.89 5.73 -3.45
N GLY A 133 -9.21 6.97 -3.11
CA GLY A 133 -9.14 8.13 -4.01
C GLY A 133 -7.80 8.86 -3.87
N ALA A 134 -7.72 10.09 -4.40
CA ALA A 134 -6.49 10.89 -4.33
C ALA A 134 -6.08 11.21 -2.87
N GLU A 135 -7.04 11.70 -2.09
CA GLU A 135 -6.89 12.20 -0.71
C GLU A 135 -7.97 11.61 0.21
N SER A 136 -8.58 10.50 -0.20
CA SER A 136 -9.65 9.86 0.56
C SER A 136 -9.56 8.35 0.49
N ILE A 137 -10.10 7.70 1.52
CA ILE A 137 -10.26 6.25 1.60
C ILE A 137 -11.73 5.97 1.91
N TYR A 138 -12.30 5.01 1.20
CA TYR A 138 -13.67 4.55 1.42
C TYR A 138 -13.67 3.14 1.99
N LEU A 139 -14.46 2.94 3.03
CA LEU A 139 -14.61 1.68 3.75
C LEU A 139 -16.02 1.16 3.51
N LEU A 140 -16.15 -0.08 3.04
CA LEU A 140 -17.42 -0.78 2.93
C LEU A 140 -17.53 -1.75 4.12
N THR A 141 -18.55 -1.60 4.95
CA THR A 141 -18.78 -2.45 6.12
C THR A 141 -19.57 -3.70 5.77
N SER A 142 -19.54 -4.72 6.64
CA SER A 142 -20.34 -5.94 6.49
C SER A 142 -21.85 -5.70 6.47
N ASN A 143 -22.33 -4.56 7.00
CA ASN A 143 -23.74 -4.18 6.94
C ASN A 143 -24.08 -3.32 5.72
N GLN A 144 -23.17 -3.25 4.74
CA GLN A 144 -23.34 -2.49 3.51
C GLN A 144 -23.35 -0.96 3.68
N ASN A 145 -22.82 -0.44 4.80
CA ASN A 145 -22.61 1.00 4.97
C ASN A 145 -21.26 1.42 4.38
N VAL A 146 -21.16 2.68 3.95
CA VAL A 146 -19.93 3.25 3.37
C VAL A 146 -19.48 4.44 4.19
N TYR A 147 -18.22 4.42 4.61
CA TYR A 147 -17.57 5.51 5.32
C TYR A 147 -16.47 6.11 4.45
N GLY A 148 -16.42 7.44 4.36
CA GLY A 148 -15.33 8.18 3.72
C GLY A 148 -14.43 8.80 4.78
N ILE A 149 -13.12 8.68 4.60
CA ILE A 149 -12.10 9.30 5.45
C ILE A 149 -11.20 10.14 4.55
N TRP A 150 -11.01 11.40 4.92
CA TRP A 150 -10.17 12.36 4.19
C TRP A 150 -8.89 12.61 4.96
N PHE A 151 -7.82 12.80 4.19
CA PHE A 151 -6.48 13.11 4.65
C PHE A 151 -6.14 14.53 4.17
#